data_AF-A0A383VNQ6-F1
#
_entry.id   AF-A0A383VNQ6-F1
#
_cell.length_a   1.000
_cell.length_b   1.000
_cell.length_c   1.000
_cell.angle_alpha   90.00
_cell.angle_beta   90.00
_cell.angle_gamma   90.00
#
_symmetry.space_group_name_H-M   'P 1'
#
loop_
_entity.id
_entity.type
_entity.pdbx_description
1 polymer ?
#
loop_
_entity_poly.entity_id
_entity_poly.type
_entity_poly.pdbx_seq_one_letter_code
_entity_poly.pdbx_strand_id
1 'polypeptide(L)'
;MQCHARLPRCLGSSQGRPQMQLAASSRSIHARNGLARRTTRCQLSSSSSSSSSRPLSSSLVSSRCSNSSSSSSSSRSRQRWHHPCQAASSSDAGGAAAAAAAADSSEQQQQQQQQQQQLPAFTEDELRQLSAADTSLDDEALGEAWRSAFEDDLDGLYGYVDRDQLQYANRIRELKATPKHLWEQIGILDKMQSYPPGLVADMMGMGTWRLNGTVDEVFSFLVGRLESSMRELLGTDLALYPTEKWKQQGWDFIDSLDPKREWEGFSYVDMPDPLKGQEGYPRLLIENRVYSSRVFRKLHLEVAQRQDGLQVLHMVLFPRYDFDIPILAMDLVAAGGAVTLAIIDACPVTSRLQLPQHYSQTMADLQANFLPESCQARNIPEWGAQIFSSLCVCMKPNTPEELGGFMKYAIALTRAHLMYSQLLEPLRPTDKASARRLSELLACHERFCQQQLANTKTARVLEVAFDTQFTQDYMTQLMFDYAPREDVPWFDGSLARLYEYFDNVPELWTDAAEFMKTRMKLDEKKASDYLRRFLAGDPSIKLPRLSFALQHMYNYNEDFQA
;
A
#
# COMPACT_ATOMS: atom_id res chain seq x y z
N MET A 1 -49.00 26.22 -38.93
CA MET A 1 -48.00 26.48 -40.00
C MET A 1 -46.72 25.76 -39.62
N GLN A 2 -46.11 25.03 -40.55
CA GLN A 2 -44.81 24.37 -40.36
C GLN A 2 -43.76 25.09 -41.23
N CYS A 3 -42.54 25.26 -40.73
CA CYS A 3 -41.39 25.66 -41.53
C CYS A 3 -40.20 24.73 -41.25
N HIS A 4 -39.76 23.98 -42.26
CA HIS A 4 -38.55 23.16 -42.21
C HIS A 4 -37.36 23.92 -42.82
N ALA A 5 -36.20 23.81 -42.19
CA ALA A 5 -34.88 23.93 -42.83
C ALA A 5 -33.96 22.87 -42.17
N ARG A 6 -33.77 21.68 -42.77
CA ARG A 6 -32.92 21.34 -43.92
C ARG A 6 -31.41 21.42 -43.63
N LEU A 7 -30.85 20.25 -43.32
CA LEU A 7 -29.43 19.92 -43.44
C LEU A 7 -28.95 20.05 -44.91
N PRO A 8 -27.69 20.42 -45.16
CA PRO A 8 -27.03 20.16 -46.42
C PRO A 8 -26.52 18.72 -46.50
N ARG A 9 -26.82 18.01 -47.59
CA ARG A 9 -26.05 16.84 -48.04
C ARG A 9 -25.21 17.27 -49.25
N CYS A 10 -23.92 16.93 -49.25
CA CYS A 10 -23.12 16.90 -50.46
C CYS A 10 -22.55 15.49 -50.66
N LEU A 11 -22.78 14.93 -51.84
CA LEU A 11 -22.15 13.71 -52.33
C LEU A 11 -21.09 14.12 -53.37
N GLY A 12 -19.91 13.50 -53.32
CA GLY A 12 -18.83 13.74 -54.27
C GLY A 12 -17.67 12.78 -54.00
N SER A 13 -17.26 12.01 -55.01
CA SER A 13 -16.42 10.83 -54.84
C SER A 13 -14.98 11.01 -55.32
N SER A 14 -14.10 10.18 -54.75
CA SER A 14 -12.83 9.70 -55.32
C SER A 14 -11.77 10.72 -55.79
N GLN A 15 -10.61 10.72 -55.14
CA GLN A 15 -9.43 9.99 -55.64
C GLN A 15 -8.40 9.76 -54.52
N GLY A 16 -7.48 8.82 -54.70
CA GLY A 16 -6.65 8.26 -53.62
C GLY A 16 -5.41 9.07 -53.23
N ARG A 17 -4.79 8.68 -52.11
CA ARG A 17 -3.42 9.04 -51.71
C ARG A 17 -2.60 7.78 -51.44
N PRO A 18 -1.27 7.81 -51.65
CA PRO A 18 -0.46 6.59 -51.80
C PRO A 18 -0.03 5.95 -50.47
N GLN A 19 0.17 4.63 -50.51
CA GLN A 19 1.04 3.95 -49.56
C GLN A 19 2.49 4.39 -49.81
N MET A 20 3.22 4.76 -48.75
CA MET A 20 4.66 5.04 -48.83
C MET A 20 5.45 3.84 -48.29
N GLN A 21 5.61 2.80 -49.11
CA GLN A 21 6.54 1.72 -48.81
C GLN A 21 7.98 2.21 -48.98
N LEU A 22 8.81 2.04 -47.95
CA LEU A 22 10.26 2.15 -48.04
C LEU A 22 10.88 0.77 -47.76
N ALA A 23 11.45 0.17 -48.80
CA ALA A 23 12.06 -1.15 -48.74
C ALA A 23 13.47 -1.11 -49.35
N ALA A 24 14.49 -1.22 -48.49
CA ALA A 24 15.87 -1.50 -48.83
C ALA A 24 16.61 -1.97 -47.56
N SER A 25 17.50 -2.98 -47.54
CA SER A 25 17.85 -4.07 -48.45
C SER A 25 19.05 -4.77 -47.80
N SER A 26 18.83 -5.79 -46.96
CA SER A 26 19.90 -6.49 -46.25
C SER A 26 20.67 -7.44 -47.18
N ARG A 27 21.78 -6.95 -47.76
CA ARG A 27 22.70 -7.80 -48.55
C ARG A 27 23.55 -8.68 -47.63
N SER A 28 23.49 -9.99 -47.85
CA SER A 28 24.45 -10.94 -47.29
C SER A 28 25.86 -10.71 -47.85
N ILE A 29 26.87 -10.77 -46.99
CA ILE A 29 28.27 -10.97 -47.36
C ILE A 29 28.84 -12.09 -46.50
N HIS A 30 29.27 -13.18 -47.14
CA HIS A 30 30.11 -14.18 -46.49
C HIS A 30 31.55 -13.67 -46.34
N ALA A 31 32.12 -13.84 -45.15
CA ALA A 31 33.57 -13.89 -44.95
C ALA A 31 33.89 -15.09 -44.06
N ARG A 32 34.56 -16.10 -44.63
CA ARG A 32 35.20 -17.16 -43.84
C ARG A 32 36.52 -16.62 -43.28
N ASN A 33 36.83 -16.94 -42.03
CA ASN A 33 38.09 -17.61 -41.71
C ASN A 33 38.03 -18.19 -40.30
N GLY A 34 38.39 -19.46 -40.15
CA GLY A 34 38.56 -20.10 -38.86
C GLY A 34 40.03 -20.34 -38.58
N LEU A 35 40.44 -20.25 -37.32
CA LEU A 35 41.72 -20.76 -36.86
C LEU A 35 41.54 -21.27 -35.43
N ALA A 36 42.07 -22.47 -35.16
CA ALA A 36 41.85 -23.19 -33.92
C ALA A 36 43.13 -23.30 -33.12
N ARG A 37 43.02 -23.35 -31.77
CA ARG A 37 43.44 -24.53 -30.98
C ARG A 37 43.35 -24.32 -29.45
N ARG A 38 43.01 -25.42 -28.78
CA ARG A 38 43.53 -25.92 -27.50
C ARG A 38 43.66 -24.95 -26.31
N THR A 39 42.76 -25.17 -25.34
CA THR A 39 43.10 -25.73 -24.01
C THR A 39 44.56 -25.61 -23.52
N THR A 40 44.75 -24.91 -22.40
CA THR A 40 45.63 -25.42 -21.32
C THR A 40 45.06 -25.07 -19.95
N ARG A 41 45.18 -26.02 -19.02
CA ARG A 41 44.80 -25.93 -17.61
C ARG A 41 46.06 -25.67 -16.79
N CYS A 42 46.06 -24.65 -15.94
CA CYS A 42 47.05 -24.53 -14.87
C CYS A 42 46.40 -23.99 -13.59
N GLN A 43 46.60 -24.72 -12.50
CA GLN A 43 46.58 -24.15 -11.15
C GLN A 43 47.97 -23.56 -10.88
N LEU A 44 48.07 -22.59 -9.96
CA LEU A 44 49.09 -22.60 -8.91
C LEU A 44 48.75 -21.58 -7.82
N SER A 45 49.48 -21.64 -6.71
CA SER A 45 49.12 -21.06 -5.41
C SER A 45 50.11 -19.99 -4.93
N SER A 46 49.91 -19.51 -3.68
CA SER A 46 50.91 -18.87 -2.79
C SER A 46 51.41 -17.45 -3.18
N SER A 47 51.78 -16.56 -2.25
CA SER A 47 51.61 -16.55 -0.77
C SER A 47 52.03 -15.21 -0.11
N SER A 48 51.42 -14.90 1.05
CA SER A 48 52.01 -14.27 2.27
C SER A 48 52.84 -12.97 2.22
N SER A 49 52.34 -11.92 2.91
CA SER A 49 53.06 -11.00 3.85
C SER A 49 52.02 -10.00 4.44
N SER A 50 51.88 -9.69 5.74
CA SER A 50 52.78 -9.15 6.78
C SER A 50 53.33 -7.75 6.44
N SER A 51 53.21 -6.67 7.23
CA SER A 51 52.67 -6.42 8.60
C SER A 51 52.35 -4.90 8.75
N SER A 52 51.66 -4.35 9.76
CA SER A 52 52.23 -4.09 11.11
C SER A 52 51.29 -3.26 12.02
N SER A 53 51.66 -3.24 13.31
CA SER A 53 51.11 -2.60 14.53
C SER A 53 50.50 -1.18 14.53
N ARG A 54 49.36 -1.03 15.24
CA ARG A 54 49.16 -0.39 16.59
C ARG A 54 49.93 0.93 16.94
N PRO A 55 49.34 1.85 17.76
CA PRO A 55 48.92 1.54 19.14
C PRO A 55 47.60 2.17 19.64
N LEU A 56 47.25 1.84 20.90
CA LEU A 56 46.14 2.41 21.66
C LEU A 56 46.54 3.73 22.35
N SER A 57 45.55 4.51 22.78
CA SER A 57 45.65 5.33 23.99
C SER A 57 44.54 4.94 24.97
N SER A 58 44.77 5.18 26.26
CA SER A 58 43.80 4.97 27.33
C SER A 58 43.96 6.06 28.38
N SER A 59 42.89 6.41 29.08
CA SER A 59 42.96 7.23 30.27
C SER A 59 42.08 6.64 31.37
N LEU A 60 42.70 6.42 32.53
CA LEU A 60 42.04 6.03 33.76
C LEU A 60 41.95 7.27 34.64
N VAL A 61 40.75 7.55 35.18
CA VAL A 61 40.60 8.46 36.33
C VAL A 61 39.93 7.66 37.43
N SER A 62 40.58 7.62 38.60
CA SER A 62 40.09 6.96 39.81
C SER A 62 40.00 7.97 40.93
N SER A 63 38.87 8.03 41.63
CA SER A 63 38.74 8.82 42.84
C SER A 63 37.74 8.26 43.85
N ARG A 64 38.30 7.55 44.84
CA ARG A 64 37.93 7.54 46.27
C ARG A 64 36.54 7.00 46.69
N CYS A 65 36.60 5.96 47.52
CA CYS A 65 35.55 5.63 48.49
C CYS A 65 35.46 6.73 49.58
N SER A 66 34.28 6.85 50.22
CA SER A 66 34.11 7.45 51.55
C SER A 66 32.96 6.77 52.28
N ASN A 67 33.19 6.32 53.52
CA ASN A 67 32.13 5.79 54.39
C ASN A 67 31.36 6.93 55.06
N SER A 68 30.04 6.79 55.20
CA SER A 68 29.34 7.29 56.40
C SER A 68 28.08 6.45 56.66
N SER A 69 27.77 6.23 57.93
CA SER A 69 26.67 5.37 58.38
C SER A 69 25.72 6.12 59.31
N SER A 70 24.42 6.00 59.07
CA SER A 70 23.35 6.12 60.07
C SER A 70 22.01 5.74 59.40
N SER A 71 21.10 4.89 59.91
CA SER A 71 20.75 4.37 61.25
C SER A 71 19.53 5.05 61.90
N SER A 72 18.32 4.74 61.42
CA SER A 72 17.12 4.59 62.26
C SER A 72 15.97 3.88 61.51
N SER A 73 14.96 3.28 62.15
CA SER A 73 14.96 2.10 63.03
C SER A 73 13.58 1.96 63.71
N SER A 74 12.70 1.09 63.22
CA SER A 74 11.54 0.52 63.96
C SER A 74 10.85 -0.55 63.08
N SER A 75 11.00 -1.87 63.34
CA SER A 75 10.28 -2.69 64.35
C SER A 75 8.77 -2.78 64.08
N ARG A 76 8.10 -3.94 64.01
CA ARG A 76 8.13 -5.14 64.89
C ARG A 76 7.70 -6.42 64.10
N SER A 77 8.35 -7.59 64.24
CA SER A 77 8.10 -8.74 65.18
C SER A 77 6.67 -9.34 65.11
N ARG A 78 6.40 -10.66 65.10
CA ARG A 78 7.10 -11.86 65.67
C ARG A 78 6.90 -13.12 64.78
N GLN A 79 7.91 -13.99 64.61
CA GLN A 79 8.12 -15.34 65.24
C GLN A 79 6.91 -16.32 65.19
N ARG A 80 7.01 -17.54 64.60
CA ARG A 80 7.73 -18.80 64.99
C ARG A 80 6.99 -19.54 66.14
N TRP A 81 6.77 -20.87 66.16
CA TRP A 81 7.40 -22.04 65.49
C TRP A 81 6.30 -22.91 64.77
N HIS A 82 6.31 -24.24 64.53
CA HIS A 82 7.20 -25.39 64.86
C HIS A 82 7.06 -26.58 63.84
N HIS A 83 7.19 -27.85 64.27
CA HIS A 83 7.10 -29.10 63.46
C HIS A 83 6.33 -30.20 64.25
N PRO A 84 5.80 -31.28 63.60
CA PRO A 84 6.60 -32.49 63.34
C PRO A 84 6.38 -33.13 61.94
N CYS A 85 7.24 -34.09 61.57
CA CYS A 85 7.11 -34.91 60.36
C CYS A 85 6.53 -36.30 60.67
N GLN A 86 5.88 -36.95 59.70
CA GLN A 86 6.12 -38.35 59.33
C GLN A 86 5.56 -38.65 57.93
N ALA A 87 5.91 -39.81 57.35
CA ALA A 87 5.76 -40.09 55.91
C ALA A 87 4.96 -41.36 55.61
N ALA A 88 4.31 -41.39 54.45
CA ALA A 88 3.79 -42.57 53.77
C ALA A 88 3.76 -42.33 52.25
N SER A 89 3.77 -43.40 51.45
CA SER A 89 4.02 -43.37 50.00
C SER A 89 2.85 -43.87 49.16
N SER A 90 2.61 -43.28 47.97
CA SER A 90 1.86 -43.94 46.89
C SER A 90 2.13 -43.36 45.49
N SER A 91 2.73 -44.21 44.63
CA SER A 91 2.55 -44.32 43.16
C SER A 91 2.56 -43.09 42.23
N ASP A 92 3.49 -43.11 41.27
CA ASP A 92 3.44 -42.32 40.04
C ASP A 92 2.21 -42.59 39.17
N ALA A 93 1.51 -41.52 38.77
CA ALA A 93 0.45 -41.57 37.74
C ALA A 93 0.24 -40.22 37.01
N GLY A 94 1.29 -39.39 36.87
CA GLY A 94 1.18 -38.02 36.34
C GLY A 94 1.87 -37.72 35.00
N GLY A 95 3.05 -38.30 34.74
CA GLY A 95 3.92 -37.85 33.65
C GLY A 95 3.47 -38.21 32.22
N ALA A 96 2.75 -39.32 32.04
CA ALA A 96 2.47 -39.87 30.70
C ALA A 96 1.37 -39.11 29.93
N ALA A 97 0.34 -38.62 30.62
CA ALA A 97 -0.82 -38.00 29.98
C ALA A 97 -0.50 -36.67 29.28
N ALA A 98 0.37 -35.85 29.88
CA ALA A 98 0.78 -34.56 29.33
C ALA A 98 1.62 -34.71 28.05
N ALA A 99 2.47 -35.74 27.97
CA ALA A 99 3.27 -36.03 26.78
C ALA A 99 2.41 -36.55 25.62
N ALA A 100 1.44 -37.42 25.89
CA ALA A 100 0.52 -37.93 24.87
C ALA A 100 -0.36 -36.83 24.27
N ALA A 101 -0.94 -35.96 25.10
CA ALA A 101 -1.78 -34.85 24.64
C ALA A 101 -1.01 -33.83 23.77
N ALA A 102 0.28 -33.60 24.06
CA ALA A 102 1.14 -32.75 23.25
C ALA A 102 1.53 -33.39 21.91
N ALA A 103 1.67 -34.72 21.85
CA ALA A 103 1.95 -35.43 20.60
C ALA A 103 0.73 -35.44 19.67
N ASP A 104 -0.43 -35.87 20.16
CA ASP A 104 -1.68 -36.01 19.38
C ASP A 104 -2.12 -34.65 18.78
N SER A 105 -2.08 -33.58 19.57
CA SER A 105 -2.35 -32.22 19.08
C SER A 105 -1.31 -31.70 18.07
N SER A 106 -0.07 -32.19 18.10
CA SER A 106 0.94 -31.85 17.08
C SER A 106 0.74 -32.63 15.77
N GLU A 107 0.34 -33.90 15.83
CA GLU A 107 0.02 -34.71 14.64
C GLU A 107 -1.25 -34.20 13.95
N GLN A 108 -2.29 -33.85 14.70
CA GLN A 108 -3.51 -33.25 14.14
C GLN A 108 -3.24 -31.88 13.49
N GLN A 109 -2.36 -31.04 14.08
CA GLN A 109 -1.94 -29.78 13.45
C GLN A 109 -1.06 -29.98 12.21
N GLN A 110 -0.26 -31.06 12.12
CA GLN A 110 0.50 -31.39 10.92
C GLN A 110 -0.40 -31.95 9.81
N GLN A 111 -1.41 -32.76 10.14
CA GLN A 111 -2.36 -33.30 9.16
C GLN A 111 -3.24 -32.19 8.53
N GLN A 112 -3.62 -31.15 9.29
CA GLN A 112 -4.31 -29.98 8.73
C GLN A 112 -3.42 -29.06 7.86
N GLN A 113 -2.09 -29.24 7.84
CA GLN A 113 -1.17 -28.45 7.01
C GLN A 113 -0.87 -29.06 5.62
N GLN A 114 -1.39 -30.26 5.31
CA GLN A 114 -1.03 -30.99 4.08
C GLN A 114 -2.06 -30.96 2.95
N GLN A 115 -3.22 -30.32 3.10
CA GLN A 115 -4.06 -29.96 1.95
C GLN A 115 -3.53 -28.69 1.27
N GLN A 116 -2.41 -28.87 0.55
CA GLN A 116 -1.84 -27.87 -0.35
C GLN A 116 -2.61 -27.92 -1.67
N GLN A 117 -3.31 -26.83 -2.00
CA GLN A 117 -3.96 -26.66 -3.30
C GLN A 117 -3.04 -25.80 -4.19
N GLN A 118 -2.99 -26.08 -5.48
CA GLN A 118 -2.42 -25.11 -6.43
C GLN A 118 -3.42 -23.95 -6.60
N LEU A 119 -2.94 -22.75 -6.94
CA LEU A 119 -3.84 -21.68 -7.36
C LEU A 119 -4.64 -22.15 -8.60
N PRO A 120 -5.99 -22.10 -8.58
CA PRO A 120 -6.80 -22.54 -9.70
C PRO A 120 -6.66 -21.61 -10.90
N ALA A 121 -6.37 -22.18 -12.08
CA ALA A 121 -6.47 -21.47 -13.35
C ALA A 121 -7.92 -21.55 -13.85
N PHE A 122 -8.62 -20.42 -13.83
CA PHE A 122 -10.04 -20.33 -14.20
C PHE A 122 -10.24 -20.19 -15.72
N THR A 123 -11.19 -20.95 -16.27
CA THR A 123 -11.67 -20.77 -17.65
C THR A 123 -12.68 -19.62 -17.77
N GLU A 124 -12.92 -19.13 -19.00
CA GLU A 124 -13.89 -18.05 -19.23
C GLU A 124 -15.32 -18.42 -18.77
N ASP A 125 -15.74 -19.67 -18.98
CA ASP A 125 -17.04 -20.15 -18.52
C ASP A 125 -17.12 -20.32 -17.00
N GLU A 126 -16.01 -20.61 -16.31
CA GLU A 126 -15.95 -20.57 -14.84
C GLU A 126 -15.98 -19.12 -14.32
N LEU A 127 -15.30 -18.19 -14.97
CA LEU A 127 -15.35 -16.76 -14.63
C LEU A 127 -16.77 -16.20 -14.79
N ARG A 128 -17.50 -16.58 -15.85
CA ARG A 128 -18.92 -16.25 -16.05
C ARG A 128 -19.84 -16.86 -14.98
N GLN A 129 -19.52 -18.08 -14.49
CA GLN A 129 -20.24 -18.69 -13.37
C GLN A 129 -19.95 -17.97 -12.04
N LEU A 130 -18.70 -17.56 -11.81
CA LEU A 130 -18.28 -16.78 -10.65
C LEU A 130 -18.89 -15.37 -10.65
N SER A 131 -19.11 -14.75 -11.81
CA SER A 131 -19.68 -13.41 -11.96
C SER A 131 -21.21 -13.39 -12.22
N ALA A 132 -21.93 -14.49 -11.98
CA ALA A 132 -23.33 -14.67 -12.39
C ALA A 132 -24.33 -13.70 -11.71
N ALA A 133 -24.49 -12.53 -12.31
CA ALA A 133 -25.46 -11.46 -12.03
C ALA A 133 -25.78 -10.70 -13.33
N ASP A 134 -26.81 -9.83 -13.31
CA ASP A 134 -27.21 -9.03 -14.48
C ASP A 134 -26.19 -7.92 -14.77
N THR A 135 -25.18 -8.20 -15.61
CA THR A 135 -24.25 -7.18 -16.14
C THR A 135 -25.04 -6.14 -16.93
N SER A 136 -24.89 -4.85 -16.60
CA SER A 136 -25.49 -3.79 -17.41
C SER A 136 -24.62 -3.45 -18.62
N LEU A 137 -25.22 -2.88 -19.68
CA LEU A 137 -24.47 -2.37 -20.84
C LEU A 137 -23.44 -1.29 -20.44
N ASP A 138 -23.71 -0.56 -19.35
CA ASP A 138 -22.80 0.44 -18.80
C ASP A 138 -21.60 -0.23 -18.07
N ASP A 139 -21.81 -1.37 -17.41
CA ASP A 139 -20.73 -2.19 -16.82
C ASP A 139 -19.85 -2.85 -17.90
N GLU A 140 -20.46 -3.35 -18.98
CA GLU A 140 -19.72 -3.92 -20.12
C GLU A 140 -18.83 -2.86 -20.77
N ALA A 141 -19.38 -1.67 -21.07
CA ALA A 141 -18.64 -0.56 -21.64
C ALA A 141 -17.55 -0.01 -20.71
N LEU A 142 -17.79 0.02 -19.40
CA LEU A 142 -16.78 0.36 -18.38
C LEU A 142 -15.66 -0.68 -18.32
N GLY A 143 -16.00 -1.97 -18.43
CA GLY A 143 -15.06 -3.08 -18.49
C GLY A 143 -14.17 -3.05 -19.75
N GLU A 144 -14.76 -2.80 -20.91
CA GLU A 144 -14.05 -2.61 -22.19
C GLU A 144 -13.14 -1.37 -22.12
N ALA A 145 -13.65 -0.22 -21.67
CA ALA A 145 -12.87 1.00 -21.53
C ALA A 145 -11.67 0.82 -20.58
N TRP A 146 -11.86 0.13 -19.45
CA TRP A 146 -10.79 -0.16 -18.50
C TRP A 146 -9.74 -1.11 -19.08
N ARG A 147 -10.15 -2.24 -19.66
CA ARG A 147 -9.21 -3.24 -20.23
C ARG A 147 -8.46 -2.69 -21.43
N SER A 148 -9.10 -1.89 -22.28
CA SER A 148 -8.47 -1.28 -23.46
C SER A 148 -7.23 -0.42 -23.13
N ALA A 149 -7.08 0.03 -21.89
CA ALA A 149 -5.90 0.75 -21.42
C ALA A 149 -4.64 -0.14 -21.21
N PHE A 150 -4.77 -1.47 -21.22
CA PHE A 150 -3.68 -2.43 -21.00
C PHE A 150 -3.86 -3.81 -21.66
N GLU A 151 -4.86 -4.03 -22.51
CA GLU A 151 -5.18 -5.37 -23.06
C GLU A 151 -4.03 -5.97 -23.89
N ASP A 152 -3.39 -5.18 -24.75
CA ASP A 152 -2.20 -5.57 -25.52
C ASP A 152 -0.88 -5.55 -24.69
N ASP A 153 -0.90 -5.02 -23.46
CA ASP A 153 0.30 -4.80 -22.63
C ASP A 153 0.00 -5.09 -21.13
N LEU A 154 -0.65 -6.23 -20.85
CA LEU A 154 -0.87 -6.75 -19.49
C LEU A 154 0.45 -6.88 -18.74
N ASP A 155 1.49 -7.31 -19.45
CA ASP A 155 2.86 -7.35 -18.95
C ASP A 155 3.29 -5.95 -18.49
N GLY A 156 2.99 -4.90 -19.28
CA GLY A 156 3.24 -3.48 -19.01
C GLY A 156 2.61 -2.89 -17.74
N LEU A 157 1.53 -3.48 -17.20
CA LEU A 157 1.03 -3.14 -15.86
C LEU A 157 2.11 -3.38 -14.79
N TYR A 158 2.99 -4.37 -14.99
CA TYR A 158 4.23 -4.52 -14.25
C TYR A 158 5.45 -3.95 -15.02
N GLY A 159 5.49 -4.02 -16.34
CA GLY A 159 6.65 -3.79 -17.20
C GLY A 159 7.22 -2.36 -17.16
N TYR A 160 6.45 -1.41 -16.64
CA TYR A 160 6.94 -0.13 -16.12
C TYR A 160 8.18 -0.28 -15.20
N VAL A 161 8.17 -1.32 -14.35
CA VAL A 161 9.28 -1.70 -13.46
C VAL A 161 10.53 -2.11 -14.23
N ASP A 162 10.39 -3.00 -15.22
CA ASP A 162 11.53 -3.58 -15.95
C ASP A 162 12.08 -2.63 -17.04
N ARG A 163 11.20 -1.85 -17.72
CA ARG A 163 11.54 -0.92 -18.79
C ARG A 163 12.51 0.16 -18.32
N ASP A 164 12.25 0.76 -17.15
CA ASP A 164 13.12 1.78 -16.55
C ASP A 164 14.34 1.17 -15.84
N GLN A 165 14.18 0.08 -15.09
CA GLN A 165 15.35 -0.52 -14.42
C GLN A 165 16.41 -1.00 -15.41
N LEU A 166 16.07 -1.65 -16.52
CA LEU A 166 17.09 -2.17 -17.45
C LEU A 166 17.93 -1.06 -18.12
N GLN A 167 17.36 0.13 -18.34
CA GLN A 167 18.09 1.26 -18.94
C GLN A 167 18.89 2.07 -17.92
N TYR A 168 18.52 2.05 -16.64
CA TYR A 168 19.07 2.94 -15.61
C TYR A 168 19.68 2.23 -14.39
N ALA A 169 19.59 0.90 -14.23
CA ALA A 169 20.05 0.16 -13.05
C ALA A 169 21.49 0.47 -12.60
N ASN A 170 22.43 0.63 -13.54
CA ASN A 170 23.81 1.02 -13.21
C ASN A 170 23.84 2.43 -12.58
N ARG A 171 23.11 3.39 -13.14
CA ARG A 171 22.96 4.74 -12.57
C ARG A 171 22.21 4.72 -11.23
N ILE A 172 21.16 3.92 -11.08
CA ILE A 172 20.46 3.75 -9.78
C ILE A 172 21.43 3.19 -8.72
N ARG A 173 22.27 2.22 -9.09
CA ARG A 173 23.29 1.64 -8.19
C ARG A 173 24.37 2.66 -7.82
N GLU A 174 24.85 3.46 -8.77
CA GLU A 174 25.78 4.58 -8.53
C GLU A 174 25.15 5.67 -7.63
N LEU A 175 23.88 6.01 -7.84
CA LEU A 175 23.10 6.95 -7.01
C LEU A 175 22.89 6.43 -5.59
N LYS A 176 22.48 5.16 -5.41
CA LYS A 176 22.33 4.54 -4.08
C LYS A 176 23.67 4.36 -3.35
N ALA A 177 24.78 4.23 -4.07
CA ALA A 177 26.13 4.27 -3.51
C ALA A 177 26.63 5.69 -3.18
N THR A 178 25.95 6.74 -3.65
CA THR A 178 26.32 8.14 -3.39
C THR A 178 25.69 8.63 -2.08
N PRO A 179 26.48 9.08 -1.08
CA PRO A 179 25.94 9.62 0.18
C PRO A 179 24.93 10.75 -0.01
N LYS A 180 23.80 10.72 0.72
CA LYS A 180 22.69 11.68 0.60
C LYS A 180 23.13 13.16 0.68
N HIS A 181 24.14 13.49 1.49
CA HIS A 181 24.65 14.87 1.62
C HIS A 181 25.35 15.42 0.36
N LEU A 182 25.69 14.57 -0.61
CA LEU A 182 26.24 14.99 -1.91
C LEU A 182 25.14 15.19 -2.96
N TRP A 183 23.89 14.77 -2.71
CA TRP A 183 22.81 14.82 -3.71
C TRP A 183 22.47 16.26 -4.12
N GLU A 184 22.53 17.20 -3.17
CA GLU A 184 22.38 18.63 -3.41
C GLU A 184 23.56 19.18 -4.25
N GLN A 185 24.80 18.83 -3.89
CA GLN A 185 26.00 19.28 -4.61
C GLN A 185 26.09 18.78 -6.06
N ILE A 186 25.48 17.62 -6.35
CA ILE A 186 25.46 17.00 -7.69
C ILE A 186 24.21 17.44 -8.48
N GLY A 187 23.27 18.18 -7.88
CA GLY A 187 22.02 18.61 -8.52
C GLY A 187 21.08 17.44 -8.84
N ILE A 188 21.03 16.42 -7.97
CA ILE A 188 20.25 15.19 -8.22
C ILE A 188 18.75 15.45 -8.15
N LEU A 189 18.28 16.32 -7.25
CA LEU A 189 16.87 16.74 -7.15
C LEU A 189 16.37 17.46 -8.42
N ASP A 190 17.23 18.28 -9.02
CA ASP A 190 16.94 19.00 -10.27
C ASP A 190 16.84 18.01 -11.45
N LYS A 191 17.77 17.06 -11.52
CA LYS A 191 17.76 15.95 -12.50
C LYS A 191 16.60 14.97 -12.32
N MET A 192 16.09 14.78 -11.11
CA MET A 192 14.93 13.91 -10.87
C MET A 192 13.68 14.36 -11.63
N GLN A 193 13.51 15.67 -11.88
CA GLN A 193 12.39 16.18 -12.70
C GLN A 193 12.51 15.78 -14.18
N SER A 194 13.69 15.37 -14.64
CA SER A 194 13.94 14.91 -16.02
C SER A 194 13.85 13.39 -16.21
N TYR A 195 13.56 12.63 -15.15
CA TYR A 195 13.39 11.18 -15.19
C TYR A 195 11.92 10.77 -15.19
N PRO A 196 11.56 9.62 -15.79
CA PRO A 196 10.21 9.07 -15.68
C PRO A 196 9.81 8.89 -14.22
N PRO A 197 8.53 9.06 -13.85
CA PRO A 197 8.06 8.89 -12.47
C PRO A 197 8.44 7.53 -11.85
N GLY A 198 8.52 6.46 -12.65
CA GLY A 198 8.88 5.10 -12.22
C GLY A 198 10.35 4.94 -11.85
N LEU A 199 11.23 5.67 -12.54
CA LEU A 199 12.65 5.77 -12.22
C LEU A 199 12.88 6.67 -10.99
N VAL A 200 12.15 7.79 -10.87
CA VAL A 200 12.19 8.63 -9.66
C VAL A 200 11.73 7.82 -8.43
N ALA A 201 10.66 7.04 -8.60
CA ALA A 201 10.17 6.07 -7.62
C ALA A 201 11.22 5.02 -7.22
N ASP A 202 11.90 4.37 -8.17
CA ASP A 202 13.01 3.43 -7.90
C ASP A 202 14.18 4.06 -7.11
N MET A 203 14.52 5.28 -7.50
CA MET A 203 15.63 6.04 -6.92
C MET A 203 15.32 6.48 -5.48
N MET A 204 14.07 6.84 -5.20
CA MET A 204 13.59 7.10 -3.85
C MET A 204 13.40 5.81 -3.02
N GLY A 205 12.85 4.75 -3.63
CA GLY A 205 12.41 3.54 -2.92
C GLY A 205 11.36 3.89 -1.87
N MET A 206 11.59 3.52 -0.61
CA MET A 206 10.85 4.03 0.55
C MET A 206 11.21 5.51 0.88
N GLY A 207 11.30 6.38 -0.13
CA GLY A 207 11.90 7.74 -0.11
C GLY A 207 12.17 8.37 1.27
N THR A 208 11.12 8.88 1.90
CA THR A 208 11.16 9.59 3.19
C THR A 208 10.61 8.77 4.37
N TRP A 209 10.47 7.45 4.25
CA TRP A 209 10.11 6.58 5.38
C TRP A 209 11.27 6.56 6.39
N ARG A 210 10.95 6.52 7.68
CA ARG A 210 11.88 6.32 8.80
C ARG A 210 12.43 4.89 8.83
N LEU A 211 11.64 3.91 8.40
CA LEU A 211 12.08 2.51 8.27
C LEU A 211 12.87 2.21 6.97
N ASN A 212 13.15 3.23 6.15
CA ASN A 212 13.93 3.09 4.91
C ASN A 212 15.39 2.66 5.23
N GLY A 213 15.76 1.45 4.81
CA GLY A 213 17.08 0.86 5.07
C GLY A 213 17.22 0.13 6.40
N THR A 214 16.15 -0.02 7.18
CA THR A 214 16.11 -0.94 8.34
C THR A 214 15.35 -2.23 8.03
N VAL A 215 14.32 -2.16 7.17
CA VAL A 215 13.58 -3.32 6.65
C VAL A 215 14.31 -4.01 5.49
N ASP A 216 13.86 -5.20 5.12
CA ASP A 216 14.42 -6.03 4.05
C ASP A 216 14.24 -5.40 2.65
N GLU A 217 15.06 -5.83 1.67
CA GLU A 217 15.01 -5.32 0.30
C GLU A 217 13.66 -5.61 -0.39
N VAL A 218 13.00 -6.74 -0.08
CA VAL A 218 11.67 -7.11 -0.62
C VAL A 218 10.61 -6.10 -0.18
N PHE A 219 10.62 -5.74 1.11
CA PHE A 219 9.70 -4.75 1.67
C PHE A 219 10.03 -3.35 1.12
N SER A 220 11.31 -3.00 1.07
CA SER A 220 11.79 -1.73 0.53
C SER A 220 11.38 -1.51 -0.93
N PHE A 221 11.45 -2.55 -1.75
CA PHE A 221 11.01 -2.54 -3.15
C PHE A 221 9.49 -2.44 -3.27
N LEU A 222 8.75 -3.34 -2.61
CA LEU A 222 7.30 -3.43 -2.77
C LEU A 222 6.58 -2.17 -2.25
N VAL A 223 6.97 -1.64 -1.08
CA VAL A 223 6.45 -0.37 -0.55
C VAL A 223 6.69 0.78 -1.54
N GLY A 224 7.93 0.89 -2.06
CA GLY A 224 8.29 1.92 -3.02
C GLY A 224 7.46 1.86 -4.30
N ARG A 225 7.19 0.65 -4.83
CA ARG A 225 6.38 0.45 -6.04
C ARG A 225 4.89 0.70 -5.83
N LEU A 226 4.33 0.31 -4.68
CA LEU A 226 2.92 0.52 -4.36
C LEU A 226 2.63 2.00 -4.10
N GLU A 227 3.39 2.67 -3.22
CA GLU A 227 3.25 4.10 -2.94
C GLU A 227 3.42 4.94 -4.23
N SER A 228 4.36 4.56 -5.09
CA SER A 228 4.62 5.30 -6.33
C SER A 228 3.56 5.08 -7.39
N SER A 229 2.97 3.89 -7.47
CA SER A 229 1.81 3.63 -8.34
C SER A 229 0.61 4.50 -7.94
N MET A 230 0.39 4.72 -6.63
CA MET A 230 -0.61 5.69 -6.15
C MET A 230 -0.25 7.12 -6.59
N ARG A 231 1.00 7.54 -6.40
CA ARG A 231 1.47 8.90 -6.73
C ARG A 231 1.39 9.23 -8.22
N GLU A 232 1.69 8.27 -9.07
CA GLU A 232 1.62 8.41 -10.53
C GLU A 232 0.18 8.42 -11.03
N LEU A 233 -0.62 7.39 -10.68
CA LEU A 233 -1.93 7.18 -11.28
C LEU A 233 -3.01 8.09 -10.68
N LEU A 234 -2.89 8.47 -9.40
CA LEU A 234 -3.81 9.45 -8.80
C LEU A 234 -3.27 10.89 -8.91
N GLY A 235 -1.95 11.08 -9.07
CA GLY A 235 -1.35 12.38 -9.34
C GLY A 235 -1.80 13.46 -8.36
N THR A 236 -2.36 14.54 -8.90
CA THR A 236 -2.89 15.68 -8.13
C THR A 236 -4.16 15.36 -7.31
N ASP A 237 -4.83 14.23 -7.54
CA ASP A 237 -5.93 13.78 -6.67
C ASP A 237 -5.42 13.06 -5.40
N LEU A 238 -4.13 12.72 -5.29
CA LEU A 238 -3.56 12.06 -4.13
C LEU A 238 -3.19 13.07 -3.03
N ALA A 239 -4.09 13.26 -2.07
CA ALA A 239 -3.79 14.02 -0.86
C ALA A 239 -3.14 13.11 0.19
N LEU A 240 -2.09 13.58 0.88
CA LEU A 240 -1.70 12.99 2.16
C LEU A 240 -2.85 13.24 3.15
N TYR A 241 -3.32 12.20 3.84
CA TYR A 241 -4.49 12.27 4.72
C TYR A 241 -4.11 12.04 6.19
N PRO A 242 -3.50 13.03 6.86
CA PRO A 242 -3.52 13.08 8.31
C PRO A 242 -4.91 13.54 8.73
N THR A 243 -5.74 12.65 9.29
CA THR A 243 -6.68 13.14 10.30
C THR A 243 -5.84 13.75 11.43
N GLU A 244 -6.25 14.91 11.95
CA GLU A 244 -5.59 15.46 13.14
C GLU A 244 -5.63 14.43 14.27
N LYS A 245 -6.73 13.68 14.37
CA LYS A 245 -6.93 12.51 15.23
C LYS A 245 -5.75 11.54 15.23
N TRP A 246 -5.40 10.89 14.11
CA TRP A 246 -4.31 9.89 14.09
C TRP A 246 -2.95 10.50 14.40
N LYS A 247 -2.70 11.74 13.93
CA LYS A 247 -1.43 12.41 14.16
C LYS A 247 -1.27 12.90 15.61
N GLN A 248 -2.35 13.29 16.27
CA GLN A 248 -2.40 13.60 17.70
C GLN A 248 -2.19 12.36 18.58
N GLN A 249 -2.64 11.17 18.14
CA GLN A 249 -2.34 9.88 18.78
C GLN A 249 -0.93 9.35 18.46
N GLY A 250 -0.14 10.07 17.65
CA GLY A 250 1.21 9.67 17.26
C GLY A 250 1.29 8.45 16.33
N TRP A 251 0.17 7.99 15.76
CA TRP A 251 0.13 6.74 14.99
C TRP A 251 0.84 6.80 13.62
N ASP A 252 1.36 7.96 13.20
CA ASP A 252 2.19 8.07 12.01
C ASP A 252 3.53 7.31 12.15
N PHE A 253 4.02 7.12 13.38
CA PHE A 253 5.16 6.26 13.71
C PHE A 253 5.15 5.89 15.18
N ILE A 254 5.15 4.59 15.47
CA ILE A 254 4.98 4.03 16.81
C ILE A 254 6.22 3.23 17.15
N ASP A 255 6.71 3.38 18.39
CA ASP A 255 7.83 2.63 18.95
C ASP A 255 7.37 1.99 20.26
N SER A 256 7.57 0.70 20.45
CA SER A 256 7.18 0.01 21.70
C SER A 256 7.98 0.43 22.93
N LEU A 257 9.11 1.13 22.77
CA LEU A 257 9.84 1.72 23.89
C LEU A 257 9.23 3.06 24.37
N ASP A 258 8.58 3.80 23.48
CA ASP A 258 7.86 5.04 23.80
C ASP A 258 6.57 5.18 22.96
N PRO A 259 5.54 4.38 23.26
CA PRO A 259 4.29 4.36 22.48
C PRO A 259 3.43 5.61 22.67
N LYS A 260 3.82 6.50 23.60
CA LYS A 260 3.12 7.75 23.92
C LYS A 260 3.89 9.01 23.47
N ARG A 261 5.13 8.85 22.99
CA ARG A 261 6.04 9.95 22.64
C ARG A 261 6.34 10.87 23.83
N GLU A 262 6.50 10.29 25.03
CA GLU A 262 6.85 11.01 26.25
C GLU A 262 8.30 11.54 26.23
N TRP A 263 9.19 11.00 25.39
CA TRP A 263 10.63 11.33 25.36
C TRP A 263 10.96 12.39 24.30
N GLU A 264 10.32 13.56 24.40
CA GLU A 264 10.52 14.69 23.47
C GLU A 264 12.02 15.04 23.29
N GLY A 265 12.47 15.05 22.03
CA GLY A 265 13.80 15.52 21.63
C GLY A 265 14.84 14.44 21.28
N PHE A 266 14.54 13.16 21.51
CA PHE A 266 15.38 12.03 21.04
C PHE A 266 14.82 11.39 19.77
N SER A 267 15.69 10.88 18.90
CA SER A 267 15.30 10.02 17.77
C SER A 267 15.18 8.57 18.23
N TYR A 268 14.28 7.80 17.61
CA TYR A 268 14.23 6.34 17.76
C TYR A 268 15.58 5.67 17.44
N VAL A 269 16.39 6.30 16.59
CA VAL A 269 17.77 5.88 16.22
C VAL A 269 18.77 6.08 17.37
N ASP A 270 18.54 7.05 18.26
CA ASP A 270 19.39 7.31 19.42
C ASP A 270 19.11 6.32 20.56
N MET A 271 17.96 5.64 20.52
CA MET A 271 17.53 4.66 21.52
C MET A 271 18.06 3.26 21.16
N PRO A 272 18.98 2.68 21.94
CA PRO A 272 19.52 1.35 21.67
C PRO A 272 18.46 0.27 21.92
N ASP A 273 18.43 -0.73 21.06
CA ASP A 273 17.52 -1.87 21.21
C ASP A 273 17.78 -2.66 22.51
N PRO A 274 16.72 -3.11 23.22
CA PRO A 274 16.85 -3.87 24.46
C PRO A 274 17.46 -5.26 24.18
N LEU A 275 18.29 -5.76 25.08
CA LEU A 275 18.86 -7.11 24.94
C LEU A 275 17.78 -8.18 25.17
N LYS A 276 17.92 -9.33 24.51
CA LYS A 276 16.97 -10.45 24.64
C LYS A 276 16.79 -10.88 26.10
N GLY A 277 15.58 -10.70 26.63
CA GLY A 277 15.22 -10.97 28.02
C GLY A 277 15.24 -9.75 28.95
N GLN A 278 15.51 -8.55 28.43
CA GLN A 278 15.22 -7.29 29.11
C GLN A 278 13.77 -6.85 28.84
N GLU A 279 13.29 -5.90 29.64
CA GLU A 279 12.02 -5.21 29.42
C GLU A 279 12.04 -4.47 28.07
N GLY A 280 10.88 -4.41 27.39
CA GLY A 280 10.77 -3.87 26.03
C GLY A 280 11.25 -4.81 24.90
N TYR A 281 11.88 -5.96 25.19
CA TYR A 281 12.25 -6.93 24.15
C TYR A 281 11.07 -7.86 23.78
N PRO A 282 10.79 -8.12 22.49
CA PRO A 282 11.43 -7.54 21.31
C PRO A 282 10.77 -6.20 20.91
N ARG A 283 11.58 -5.16 20.68
CA ARG A 283 11.10 -3.85 20.24
C ARG A 283 10.32 -3.95 18.93
N LEU A 284 9.19 -3.25 18.84
CA LEU A 284 8.36 -3.12 17.64
C LEU A 284 8.33 -1.66 17.20
N LEU A 285 8.73 -1.42 15.94
CA LEU A 285 8.56 -0.15 15.24
C LEU A 285 7.44 -0.32 14.20
N ILE A 286 6.57 0.67 14.06
CA ILE A 286 5.53 0.73 13.02
C ILE A 286 5.55 2.12 12.40
N GLU A 287 5.52 2.21 11.08
CA GLU A 287 5.35 3.47 10.34
C GLU A 287 4.09 3.40 9.47
N ASN A 288 3.28 4.46 9.52
CA ASN A 288 2.04 4.57 8.77
C ASN A 288 2.07 5.72 7.77
N ARG A 289 1.65 5.43 6.54
CA ARG A 289 1.30 6.44 5.54
C ARG A 289 -0.14 6.26 5.13
N VAL A 290 -0.90 7.34 5.23
CA VAL A 290 -2.31 7.36 4.84
C VAL A 290 -2.57 8.51 3.88
N TYR A 291 -3.25 8.22 2.79
CA TYR A 291 -3.64 9.14 1.73
C TYR A 291 -5.17 9.10 1.53
N SER A 292 -5.71 10.10 0.84
CA SER A 292 -7.09 10.12 0.35
C SER A 292 -7.11 10.59 -1.11
N SER A 293 -8.20 10.32 -1.82
CA SER A 293 -8.42 10.84 -3.17
C SER A 293 -9.91 11.07 -3.46
N ARG A 294 -10.22 11.40 -4.73
CA ARG A 294 -11.58 11.45 -5.27
C ARG A 294 -12.37 10.17 -4.97
N VAL A 295 -11.76 9.01 -5.17
CA VAL A 295 -12.44 7.69 -5.10
C VAL A 295 -12.19 6.99 -3.77
N PHE A 296 -11.00 7.14 -3.20
CA PHE A 296 -10.61 6.46 -1.97
C PHE A 296 -10.75 7.39 -0.76
N ARG A 297 -11.51 6.97 0.26
CA ARG A 297 -11.52 7.66 1.56
C ARG A 297 -10.18 7.52 2.26
N LYS A 298 -9.46 6.42 1.97
CA LYS A 298 -8.22 6.05 2.64
C LYS A 298 -7.42 5.08 1.77
N LEU A 299 -6.19 5.43 1.39
CA LEU A 299 -5.17 4.49 0.94
C LEU A 299 -4.14 4.40 2.06
N HIS A 300 -4.08 3.26 2.74
CA HIS A 300 -3.23 3.03 3.91
C HIS A 300 -2.10 2.07 3.53
N LEU A 301 -0.86 2.49 3.79
CA LEU A 301 0.35 1.65 3.81
C LEU A 301 0.92 1.67 5.24
N GLU A 302 1.03 0.51 5.86
CA GLU A 302 1.74 0.29 7.13
C GLU A 302 2.99 -0.55 6.84
N VAL A 303 4.11 -0.18 7.46
CA VAL A 303 5.31 -1.03 7.53
C VAL A 303 5.67 -1.20 9.00
N ALA A 304 5.77 -2.44 9.45
CA ALA A 304 6.19 -2.77 10.81
C ALA A 304 7.47 -3.62 10.81
N GLN A 305 8.36 -3.35 11.75
CA GLN A 305 9.60 -4.09 11.98
C GLN A 305 9.75 -4.41 13.46
N ARG A 306 9.93 -5.70 13.78
CA ARG A 306 10.22 -6.16 15.13
C ARG A 306 11.64 -6.69 15.24
N GLN A 307 12.25 -6.41 16.38
CA GLN A 307 13.66 -6.68 16.68
C GLN A 307 14.08 -8.17 16.59
N ASP A 308 13.12 -9.10 16.71
CA ASP A 308 13.35 -10.53 16.54
C ASP A 308 13.32 -11.01 15.06
N GLY A 309 13.20 -10.08 14.11
CA GLY A 309 13.22 -10.36 12.67
C GLY A 309 11.85 -10.64 12.05
N LEU A 310 10.76 -10.27 12.72
CA LEU A 310 9.44 -10.15 12.10
C LEU A 310 9.35 -8.82 11.33
N GLN A 311 8.86 -8.87 10.09
CA GLN A 311 8.52 -7.69 9.29
C GLN A 311 7.12 -7.87 8.70
N VAL A 312 6.34 -6.78 8.67
CA VAL A 312 4.98 -6.74 8.11
C VAL A 312 4.85 -5.54 7.18
N LEU A 313 4.20 -5.75 6.05
CA LEU A 313 3.68 -4.71 5.18
C LEU A 313 2.18 -4.97 5.03
N HIS A 314 1.38 -4.02 5.47
CA HIS A 314 -0.07 -4.05 5.34
C HIS A 314 -0.51 -2.91 4.42
N MET A 315 -1.40 -3.20 3.48
CA MET A 315 -1.98 -2.22 2.57
C MET A 315 -3.48 -2.43 2.44
N VAL A 316 -4.26 -1.37 2.64
CA VAL A 316 -5.69 -1.37 2.26
C VAL A 316 -6.05 -0.05 1.56
N LEU A 317 -6.62 -0.17 0.37
CA LEU A 317 -7.28 0.92 -0.33
C LEU A 317 -8.77 0.79 -0.05
N PHE A 318 -9.29 1.69 0.78
CA PHE A 318 -10.69 1.82 1.11
C PHE A 318 -11.36 2.85 0.20
N PRO A 319 -12.29 2.43 -0.68
CA PRO A 319 -13.20 3.32 -1.38
C PRO A 319 -13.96 4.25 -0.42
N ARG A 320 -14.41 5.39 -0.95
CA ARG A 320 -15.55 6.12 -0.38
C ARG A 320 -16.80 5.26 -0.57
N TYR A 321 -17.71 5.37 0.39
CA TYR A 321 -18.88 4.49 0.51
C TYR A 321 -19.88 4.59 -0.66
N ASP A 322 -19.74 5.62 -1.51
CA ASP A 322 -20.52 5.90 -2.70
C ASP A 322 -19.85 5.45 -4.02
N PHE A 323 -18.64 4.90 -4.01
CA PHE A 323 -17.99 4.36 -5.22
C PHE A 323 -18.10 2.84 -5.30
N ASP A 324 -18.58 2.32 -6.44
CA ASP A 324 -18.75 0.89 -6.68
C ASP A 324 -17.46 0.23 -7.17
N ILE A 325 -16.57 -0.06 -6.22
CA ILE A 325 -15.26 -0.67 -6.46
C ILE A 325 -14.87 -1.57 -5.27
N PRO A 326 -14.18 -2.70 -5.49
CA PRO A 326 -13.71 -3.56 -4.41
C PRO A 326 -12.80 -2.84 -3.40
N ILE A 327 -12.61 -3.44 -2.22
CA ILE A 327 -11.59 -3.00 -1.27
C ILE A 327 -10.30 -3.77 -1.60
N LEU A 328 -9.29 -3.12 -2.18
CA LEU A 328 -8.01 -3.78 -2.44
C LEU A 328 -7.25 -3.91 -1.11
N ALA A 329 -6.92 -5.14 -0.71
CA ALA A 329 -6.23 -5.44 0.54
C ALA A 329 -5.05 -6.39 0.31
N MET A 330 -3.92 -6.15 0.98
CA MET A 330 -2.71 -6.95 0.92
C MET A 330 -2.00 -7.01 2.28
N ASP A 331 -1.52 -8.20 2.67
CA ASP A 331 -0.55 -8.36 3.76
C ASP A 331 0.66 -9.18 3.28
N LEU A 332 1.86 -8.73 3.63
CA LEU A 332 3.12 -9.48 3.46
C LEU A 332 3.80 -9.60 4.83
N VAL A 333 4.05 -10.83 5.29
CA VAL A 333 4.66 -11.12 6.60
C VAL A 333 5.90 -11.97 6.43
N ALA A 334 7.07 -11.43 6.78
CA ALA A 334 8.33 -12.15 6.82
C ALA A 334 8.80 -12.37 8.26
N ALA A 335 9.40 -13.53 8.51
CA ALA A 335 9.99 -13.87 9.80
C ALA A 335 11.25 -14.72 9.58
N GLY A 336 12.33 -14.41 10.30
CA GLY A 336 13.59 -15.17 10.19
C GLY A 336 14.27 -15.06 8.82
N GLY A 337 14.05 -13.97 8.09
CA GLY A 337 14.65 -13.73 6.77
C GLY A 337 13.92 -14.38 5.57
N ALA A 338 12.69 -14.89 5.77
CA ALA A 338 11.87 -15.43 4.68
C ALA A 338 10.41 -14.96 4.80
N VAL A 339 9.73 -14.81 3.67
CA VAL A 339 8.28 -14.53 3.63
C VAL A 339 7.51 -15.78 4.07
N THR A 340 6.61 -15.60 5.04
CA THR A 340 5.83 -16.68 5.70
C THR A 340 4.33 -16.61 5.42
N LEU A 341 3.86 -15.45 4.95
CA LEU A 341 2.53 -15.21 4.39
C LEU A 341 2.66 -14.10 3.35
N ALA A 342 2.06 -14.30 2.20
CA ALA A 342 1.79 -13.28 1.20
C ALA A 342 0.32 -13.41 0.80
N ILE A 343 -0.48 -12.35 0.99
CA ILE A 343 -1.89 -12.33 0.60
C ILE A 343 -2.23 -11.02 -0.12
N ILE A 344 -2.97 -11.10 -1.22
CA ILE A 344 -3.61 -9.94 -1.88
C ILE A 344 -4.95 -10.34 -2.50
N ASP A 345 -5.94 -9.46 -2.38
CA ASP A 345 -7.27 -9.61 -2.98
C ASP A 345 -7.96 -8.27 -3.27
N ALA A 346 -8.83 -8.26 -4.26
CA ALA A 346 -9.83 -7.22 -4.46
C ALA A 346 -11.14 -7.63 -3.78
N CYS A 347 -11.29 -7.30 -2.51
CA CYS A 347 -12.33 -7.83 -1.64
C CYS A 347 -13.73 -7.34 -2.08
N PRO A 348 -14.70 -8.21 -2.39
CA PRO A 348 -15.90 -7.80 -3.13
C PRO A 348 -16.90 -7.02 -2.28
N VAL A 349 -17.30 -5.86 -2.78
CA VAL A 349 -18.36 -5.01 -2.20
C VAL A 349 -19.77 -5.47 -2.61
N THR A 350 -20.02 -6.78 -2.57
CA THR A 350 -21.31 -7.41 -2.85
C THR A 350 -21.71 -8.38 -1.73
N SER A 351 -23.01 -8.53 -1.49
CA SER A 351 -23.54 -9.47 -0.48
C SER A 351 -23.12 -10.92 -0.75
N ARG A 352 -22.94 -11.29 -2.03
CA ARG A 352 -22.59 -12.63 -2.50
C ARG A 352 -21.08 -12.93 -2.58
N LEU A 353 -20.20 -11.97 -2.27
CA LEU A 353 -18.74 -12.08 -2.48
C LEU A 353 -18.35 -12.35 -3.96
N GLN A 354 -19.13 -11.81 -4.89
CA GLN A 354 -18.85 -11.86 -6.34
C GLN A 354 -18.25 -10.52 -6.79
N LEU A 355 -17.23 -10.60 -7.65
CA LEU A 355 -16.65 -9.47 -8.39
C LEU A 355 -17.42 -9.24 -9.71
N PRO A 356 -17.37 -8.02 -10.29
CA PRO A 356 -17.78 -7.80 -11.68
C PRO A 356 -16.99 -8.69 -12.65
N GLN A 357 -17.59 -9.03 -13.80
CA GLN A 357 -16.99 -10.00 -14.72
C GLN A 357 -15.63 -9.50 -15.27
N HIS A 358 -15.56 -8.26 -15.74
CA HIS A 358 -14.32 -7.63 -16.22
C HIS A 358 -13.23 -7.60 -15.16
N TYR A 359 -13.61 -7.39 -13.89
CA TYR A 359 -12.68 -7.39 -12.76
C TYR A 359 -12.16 -8.80 -12.47
N SER A 360 -13.04 -9.79 -12.51
CA SER A 360 -12.69 -11.21 -12.35
C SER A 360 -11.75 -11.70 -13.45
N GLN A 361 -12.07 -11.37 -14.71
CA GLN A 361 -11.23 -11.69 -15.88
C GLN A 361 -9.85 -11.05 -15.75
N THR A 362 -9.79 -9.74 -15.47
CA THR A 362 -8.51 -9.03 -15.31
C THR A 362 -7.66 -9.58 -14.16
N MET A 363 -8.28 -10.00 -13.05
CA MET A 363 -7.55 -10.70 -11.98
C MET A 363 -7.01 -12.07 -12.43
N ALA A 364 -7.79 -12.87 -13.16
CA ALA A 364 -7.35 -14.18 -13.66
C ALA A 364 -6.23 -14.05 -14.71
N ASP A 365 -6.35 -13.11 -15.65
CA ASP A 365 -5.32 -12.79 -16.65
C ASP A 365 -4.00 -12.39 -15.96
N LEU A 366 -4.07 -11.54 -14.93
CA LEU A 366 -2.91 -11.11 -14.15
C LEU A 366 -2.29 -12.27 -13.34
N GLN A 367 -3.09 -13.21 -12.83
CA GLN A 367 -2.57 -14.41 -12.16
C GLN A 367 -1.85 -15.32 -13.15
N ALA A 368 -2.46 -15.59 -14.31
CA ALA A 368 -1.89 -16.45 -15.35
C ALA A 368 -0.58 -15.92 -15.95
N ASN A 369 -0.41 -14.59 -16.05
CA ASN A 369 0.82 -13.98 -16.54
C ASN A 369 1.94 -13.90 -15.49
N PHE A 370 1.62 -13.70 -14.21
CA PHE A 370 2.63 -13.38 -13.19
C PHE A 370 2.88 -14.45 -12.13
N LEU A 371 1.96 -15.37 -11.86
CA LEU A 371 2.11 -16.38 -10.80
C LEU A 371 2.56 -17.73 -11.39
N PRO A 372 3.75 -18.27 -11.00
CA PRO A 372 4.16 -19.62 -11.41
C PRO A 372 3.15 -20.71 -11.01
N GLU A 373 2.98 -21.73 -11.86
CA GLU A 373 2.12 -22.91 -11.59
C GLU A 373 2.50 -23.68 -10.31
N SER A 374 3.71 -23.47 -9.77
CA SER A 374 4.16 -24.04 -8.49
C SER A 374 3.55 -23.37 -7.26
N CYS A 375 2.96 -22.17 -7.41
CA CYS A 375 2.44 -21.37 -6.30
C CYS A 375 1.36 -22.12 -5.52
N GLN A 376 1.73 -22.56 -4.32
CA GLN A 376 0.83 -23.25 -3.41
C GLN A 376 -0.09 -22.24 -2.71
N ALA A 377 -1.39 -22.39 -2.95
CA ALA A 377 -2.43 -21.69 -2.22
C ALA A 377 -2.46 -22.19 -0.76
N ARG A 378 -2.54 -21.23 0.17
CA ARG A 378 -2.71 -21.45 1.60
C ARG A 378 -4.18 -21.27 1.94
N ASN A 379 -4.75 -22.24 2.66
CA ASN A 379 -6.13 -22.15 3.16
C ASN A 379 -6.40 -20.81 3.85
N ILE A 380 -7.37 -20.08 3.30
CA ILE A 380 -7.85 -18.80 3.82
C ILE A 380 -8.54 -19.04 5.18
N PRO A 381 -8.31 -18.20 6.21
CA PRO A 381 -9.03 -18.32 7.49
C PRO A 381 -10.55 -18.16 7.33
N GLU A 382 -11.33 -18.72 8.25
CA GLU A 382 -12.80 -18.65 8.23
C GLU A 382 -13.36 -17.21 8.17
N TRP A 383 -12.74 -16.26 8.90
CA TRP A 383 -13.09 -14.83 8.82
C TRP A 383 -12.77 -14.22 7.43
N GLY A 384 -11.71 -14.71 6.78
CA GLY A 384 -11.31 -14.29 5.45
C GLY A 384 -12.31 -14.75 4.37
N ALA A 385 -12.84 -15.97 4.52
CA ALA A 385 -13.88 -16.49 3.63
C ALA A 385 -15.22 -15.71 3.68
N GLN A 386 -15.36 -14.75 4.60
CA GLN A 386 -16.51 -13.83 4.68
C GLN A 386 -16.28 -12.48 3.97
N ILE A 387 -15.07 -12.23 3.43
CA ILE A 387 -14.69 -10.93 2.84
C ILE A 387 -13.88 -11.04 1.53
N PHE A 388 -13.11 -12.11 1.35
CA PHE A 388 -12.22 -12.28 0.20
C PHE A 388 -12.97 -12.86 -1.01
N SER A 389 -12.51 -12.53 -2.22
CA SER A 389 -13.00 -13.10 -3.47
C SER A 389 -12.53 -14.54 -3.67
N SER A 390 -13.17 -15.26 -4.60
CA SER A 390 -12.69 -16.58 -5.07
C SER A 390 -11.33 -16.51 -5.80
N LEU A 391 -10.83 -15.31 -6.12
CA LEU A 391 -9.55 -15.05 -6.77
C LEU A 391 -8.49 -14.55 -5.78
N CYS A 392 -8.77 -14.55 -4.47
CA CYS A 392 -7.83 -14.14 -3.44
C CYS A 392 -6.55 -14.99 -3.44
N VAL A 393 -5.41 -14.38 -3.76
CA VAL A 393 -4.11 -15.05 -3.71
C VAL A 393 -3.62 -15.00 -2.28
N CYS A 394 -3.66 -16.13 -1.58
CA CYS A 394 -3.08 -16.34 -0.26
C CYS A 394 -2.06 -17.48 -0.36
N MET A 395 -0.78 -17.22 -0.07
CA MET A 395 0.30 -18.19 -0.28
C MET A 395 1.44 -18.04 0.73
N LYS A 396 2.39 -18.98 0.68
CA LYS A 396 3.74 -18.83 1.21
C LYS A 396 4.72 -19.13 0.07
N PRO A 397 5.43 -18.14 -0.49
CA PRO A 397 6.46 -18.40 -1.49
C PRO A 397 7.62 -19.16 -0.86
N ASN A 398 8.13 -20.17 -1.57
CA ASN A 398 9.24 -21.02 -1.15
C ASN A 398 10.47 -20.84 -2.06
N THR A 399 10.30 -20.21 -3.22
CA THR A 399 11.39 -19.87 -4.15
C THR A 399 11.41 -18.36 -4.47
N PRO A 400 12.55 -17.81 -4.95
CA PRO A 400 12.63 -16.43 -5.43
C PRO A 400 11.68 -16.13 -6.59
N GLU A 401 11.39 -17.12 -7.44
CA GLU A 401 10.48 -17.00 -8.58
C GLU A 401 9.02 -16.87 -8.12
N GLU A 402 8.60 -17.64 -7.10
CA GLU A 402 7.26 -17.52 -6.50
C GLU A 402 7.07 -16.16 -5.81
N LEU A 403 8.08 -15.69 -5.07
CA LEU A 403 8.06 -14.37 -4.44
C LEU A 403 8.08 -13.24 -5.48
N GLY A 404 8.90 -13.38 -6.53
CA GLY A 404 8.94 -12.47 -7.66
C GLY A 404 7.59 -12.37 -8.36
N GLY A 405 6.97 -13.51 -8.67
CA GLY A 405 5.64 -13.59 -9.26
C GLY A 405 4.57 -12.91 -8.41
N PHE A 406 4.54 -13.18 -7.10
CA PHE A 406 3.63 -12.48 -6.18
C PHE A 406 3.83 -10.96 -6.20
N MET A 407 5.08 -10.47 -6.19
CA MET A 407 5.35 -9.02 -6.28
C MET A 407 4.90 -8.43 -7.62
N LYS A 408 5.14 -9.12 -8.74
CA LYS A 408 4.66 -8.69 -10.07
C LYS A 408 3.13 -8.56 -10.09
N TYR A 409 2.44 -9.62 -9.64
CA TYR A 409 0.99 -9.66 -9.54
C TYR A 409 0.44 -8.56 -8.63
N ALA A 410 1.02 -8.36 -7.45
CA ALA A 410 0.56 -7.35 -6.49
C ALA A 410 0.69 -5.91 -7.02
N ILE A 411 1.81 -5.60 -7.70
CA ILE A 411 2.02 -4.30 -8.34
C ILE A 411 1.03 -4.10 -9.49
N ALA A 412 0.89 -5.09 -10.38
CA ALA A 412 0.02 -4.99 -11.55
C ALA A 412 -1.46 -4.90 -11.17
N LEU A 413 -1.94 -5.70 -10.21
CA LEU A 413 -3.31 -5.61 -9.67
C LEU A 413 -3.57 -4.24 -9.00
N THR A 414 -2.61 -3.72 -8.25
CA THR A 414 -2.74 -2.39 -7.64
C THR A 414 -2.85 -1.29 -8.70
N ARG A 415 -2.06 -1.38 -9.78
CA ARG A 415 -2.13 -0.42 -10.89
C ARG A 415 -3.43 -0.54 -11.68
N ALA A 416 -3.87 -1.75 -12.01
CA ALA A 416 -5.17 -1.99 -12.65
C ALA A 416 -6.33 -1.45 -11.80
N HIS A 417 -6.32 -1.67 -10.48
CA HIS A 417 -7.30 -1.14 -9.53
C HIS A 417 -7.33 0.39 -9.49
N LEU A 418 -6.16 1.03 -9.46
CA LEU A 418 -6.04 2.49 -9.50
C LEU A 418 -6.53 3.06 -10.84
N MET A 419 -6.22 2.42 -11.98
CA MET A 419 -6.73 2.79 -13.29
C MET A 419 -8.26 2.61 -13.39
N TYR A 420 -8.82 1.55 -12.82
CA TYR A 420 -10.28 1.36 -12.73
C TYR A 420 -10.93 2.53 -11.98
N SER A 421 -10.33 2.93 -10.85
CA SER A 421 -10.85 4.03 -10.01
C SER A 421 -10.96 5.37 -10.76
N GLN A 422 -10.11 5.63 -11.75
CA GLN A 422 -10.17 6.86 -12.56
C GLN A 422 -11.46 6.97 -13.38
N LEU A 423 -12.03 5.84 -13.80
CA LEU A 423 -13.19 5.76 -14.69
C LEU A 423 -14.54 5.85 -13.98
N LEU A 424 -14.55 5.75 -12.64
CA LEU A 424 -15.78 5.66 -11.84
C LEU A 424 -16.34 7.03 -11.47
N GLU A 425 -17.66 7.12 -11.32
CA GLU A 425 -18.38 8.24 -10.71
C GLU A 425 -19.11 7.78 -9.43
N PRO A 426 -19.34 8.66 -8.45
CA PRO A 426 -20.04 8.32 -7.21
C PRO A 426 -21.52 8.02 -7.47
N LEU A 427 -21.99 6.88 -6.96
CA LEU A 427 -23.39 6.48 -6.95
C LEU A 427 -24.23 7.48 -6.15
N ARG A 428 -25.19 8.11 -6.84
CA ARG A 428 -26.15 9.03 -6.24
C ARG A 428 -27.47 8.29 -6.03
N PRO A 429 -28.12 8.36 -4.86
CA PRO A 429 -29.38 7.66 -4.60
C PRO A 429 -30.57 8.38 -5.27
N THR A 430 -30.56 8.43 -6.60
CA THR A 430 -31.60 9.07 -7.43
C THR A 430 -32.85 8.22 -7.61
N ASP A 431 -32.73 6.91 -7.36
CA ASP A 431 -33.81 5.93 -7.50
C ASP A 431 -33.65 4.78 -6.47
N LYS A 432 -34.50 3.76 -6.58
CA LYS A 432 -34.51 2.61 -5.66
C LYS A 432 -33.38 1.60 -5.89
N ALA A 433 -32.79 1.55 -7.08
CA ALA A 433 -31.71 0.62 -7.40
C ALA A 433 -30.37 1.18 -6.89
N SER A 434 -30.05 2.42 -7.25
CA SER A 434 -28.91 3.18 -6.74
C SER A 434 -28.91 3.28 -5.21
N ALA A 435 -30.04 3.61 -4.59
CA ALA A 435 -30.16 3.64 -3.12
C ALA A 435 -29.97 2.25 -2.47
N ARG A 436 -30.42 1.17 -3.12
CA ARG A 436 -30.18 -0.20 -2.65
C ARG A 436 -28.70 -0.59 -2.77
N ARG A 437 -28.05 -0.26 -3.89
CA ARG A 437 -26.62 -0.55 -4.11
C ARG A 437 -25.74 0.20 -3.12
N LEU A 438 -26.01 1.49 -2.88
CA LEU A 438 -25.34 2.27 -1.84
C LEU A 438 -25.49 1.63 -0.44
N SER A 439 -26.68 1.13 -0.10
CA SER A 439 -26.91 0.39 1.15
C SER A 439 -26.14 -0.95 1.24
N GLU A 440 -25.86 -1.59 0.10
CA GLU A 440 -25.06 -2.82 0.04
C GLU A 440 -23.57 -2.51 0.16
N LEU A 441 -23.06 -1.46 -0.51
CA LEU A 441 -21.66 -0.99 -0.35
C LEU A 441 -21.35 -0.68 1.12
N LEU A 442 -22.23 0.07 1.79
CA LEU A 442 -22.13 0.39 3.21
C LEU A 442 -22.02 -0.88 4.09
N ALA A 443 -22.94 -1.83 3.90
CA ALA A 443 -22.94 -3.09 4.65
C ALA A 443 -21.69 -3.97 4.34
N CYS A 444 -21.17 -3.92 3.12
CA CYS A 444 -19.96 -4.66 2.74
C CYS A 444 -18.69 -4.03 3.34
N HIS A 445 -18.59 -2.71 3.41
CA HIS A 445 -17.51 -2.03 4.14
C HIS A 445 -17.56 -2.33 5.64
N GLU A 446 -18.75 -2.34 6.25
CA GLU A 446 -18.93 -2.69 7.66
C GLU A 446 -18.49 -4.14 7.92
N ARG A 447 -18.96 -5.09 7.11
CA ARG A 447 -18.54 -6.51 7.14
C ARG A 447 -17.03 -6.66 7.01
N PHE A 448 -16.40 -5.96 6.06
CA PHE A 448 -14.96 -6.02 5.85
C PHE A 448 -14.19 -5.63 7.12
N CYS A 449 -14.55 -4.48 7.71
CA CYS A 449 -13.88 -3.98 8.91
C CYS A 449 -14.13 -4.91 10.12
N GLN A 450 -15.37 -5.40 10.31
CA GLN A 450 -15.70 -6.31 11.41
C GLN A 450 -14.96 -7.66 11.32
N GLN A 451 -14.83 -8.25 10.14
CA GLN A 451 -14.12 -9.53 9.96
C GLN A 451 -12.60 -9.38 10.08
N GLN A 452 -12.03 -8.27 9.60
CA GLN A 452 -10.62 -7.94 9.85
C GLN A 452 -10.33 -7.72 11.34
N LEU A 453 -11.24 -7.06 12.08
CA LEU A 453 -11.13 -6.91 13.53
C LEU A 453 -11.24 -8.24 14.29
N ALA A 454 -11.84 -9.28 13.70
CA ALA A 454 -11.86 -10.64 14.25
C ALA A 454 -10.51 -11.38 14.07
N ASN A 455 -9.55 -10.83 13.31
CA ASN A 455 -8.22 -11.42 13.12
C ASN A 455 -7.32 -11.21 14.37
N THR A 456 -7.48 -12.10 15.34
CA THR A 456 -6.73 -12.10 16.62
C THR A 456 -5.21 -12.17 16.49
N LYS A 457 -4.66 -12.50 15.32
CA LYS A 457 -3.20 -12.58 15.11
C LYS A 457 -2.55 -11.20 15.14
N THR A 458 -3.12 -10.22 14.43
CA THR A 458 -2.58 -8.86 14.37
C THR A 458 -2.73 -8.18 15.73
N ALA A 459 -3.92 -8.26 16.34
CA ALA A 459 -4.17 -7.79 17.69
C ALA A 459 -3.15 -8.36 18.70
N ARG A 460 -2.92 -9.69 18.70
CA ARG A 460 -1.97 -10.32 19.63
C ARG A 460 -0.50 -9.93 19.41
N VAL A 461 -0.11 -9.50 18.21
CA VAL A 461 1.24 -8.95 17.97
C VAL A 461 1.38 -7.56 18.59
N LEU A 462 0.31 -6.76 18.51
CA LEU A 462 0.24 -5.42 19.10
C LEU A 462 0.12 -5.49 20.64
N GLU A 463 -0.74 -6.35 21.20
CA GLU A 463 -0.93 -6.56 22.67
C GLU A 463 0.33 -7.08 23.40
N VAL A 464 1.35 -7.52 22.67
CA VAL A 464 2.65 -7.95 23.24
C VAL A 464 3.67 -6.80 23.23
N ALA A 465 3.47 -5.80 22.38
CA ALA A 465 4.34 -4.61 22.27
C ALA A 465 3.73 -3.35 22.91
N PHE A 466 2.41 -3.33 23.08
CA PHE A 466 1.59 -2.22 23.57
C PHE A 466 0.49 -2.76 24.50
N ASP A 467 -0.21 -1.88 25.21
CA ASP A 467 -1.37 -2.30 26.01
C ASP A 467 -2.63 -2.59 25.16
N THR A 468 -3.61 -3.25 25.78
CA THR A 468 -4.87 -3.65 25.14
C THR A 468 -5.71 -2.47 24.68
N GLN A 469 -5.69 -1.33 25.41
CA GLN A 469 -6.48 -0.15 25.04
C GLN A 469 -5.87 0.54 23.82
N PHE A 470 -4.55 0.74 23.81
CA PHE A 470 -3.81 1.22 22.64
C PHE A 470 -4.07 0.32 21.42
N THR A 471 -4.00 -1.00 21.61
CA THR A 471 -4.24 -1.96 20.52
C THR A 471 -5.69 -1.89 20.01
N GLN A 472 -6.68 -1.83 20.89
CA GLN A 472 -8.08 -1.70 20.51
C GLN A 472 -8.34 -0.40 19.74
N ASP A 473 -7.82 0.73 20.22
CA ASP A 473 -7.97 2.02 19.55
C ASP A 473 -7.23 2.07 18.22
N TYR A 474 -6.01 1.55 18.14
CA TYR A 474 -5.25 1.45 16.89
C TYR A 474 -5.99 0.60 15.84
N MET A 475 -6.46 -0.59 16.22
CA MET A 475 -7.17 -1.50 15.32
C MET A 475 -8.52 -0.93 14.84
N THR A 476 -9.32 -0.36 15.75
CA THR A 476 -10.69 0.10 15.44
C THR A 476 -10.76 1.53 14.88
N GLN A 477 -9.77 2.38 15.19
CA GLN A 477 -9.78 3.79 14.82
C GLN A 477 -8.72 4.15 13.77
N LEU A 478 -7.66 3.35 13.60
CA LEU A 478 -6.80 3.38 12.41
C LEU A 478 -7.08 2.18 11.51
N MET A 479 -6.62 0.96 11.81
CA MET A 479 -6.51 -0.12 10.81
C MET A 479 -7.81 -0.38 10.03
N PHE A 480 -8.93 -0.52 10.73
CA PHE A 480 -10.21 -0.94 10.14
C PHE A 480 -11.35 0.01 10.50
N ASP A 481 -11.20 1.30 10.16
CA ASP A 481 -12.22 2.32 10.43
C ASP A 481 -13.48 2.20 9.54
N TYR A 482 -14.64 2.34 10.18
CA TYR A 482 -15.95 2.43 9.53
C TYR A 482 -16.72 3.66 10.03
N ALA A 483 -16.63 4.75 9.26
CA ALA A 483 -17.23 6.05 9.55
C ALA A 483 -18.04 6.59 8.36
N PRO A 484 -19.18 5.97 7.98
CA PRO A 484 -19.97 6.34 6.79
C PRO A 484 -20.68 7.71 6.85
N ARG A 485 -20.38 8.53 7.87
CA ARG A 485 -20.85 9.91 8.02
C ARG A 485 -19.71 10.94 8.01
N GLU A 486 -18.46 10.49 7.84
CA GLU A 486 -17.29 11.36 7.81
C GLU A 486 -16.93 11.75 6.37
N ASP A 487 -17.14 13.02 6.03
CA ASP A 487 -16.79 13.62 4.73
C ASP A 487 -15.26 13.84 4.69
N VAL A 488 -14.52 12.80 4.28
CA VAL A 488 -13.05 12.84 4.15
C VAL A 488 -12.67 13.86 3.07
N PRO A 489 -11.94 14.95 3.40
CA PRO A 489 -11.50 15.91 2.40
C PRO A 489 -10.54 15.27 1.40
N TRP A 490 -10.69 15.66 0.13
CA TRP A 490 -9.76 15.40 -0.96
C TRP A 490 -9.55 16.70 -1.75
N PHE A 491 -8.45 16.78 -2.47
CA PHE A 491 -8.16 17.91 -3.35
C PHE A 491 -8.65 17.61 -4.77
N ASP A 492 -9.42 18.52 -5.36
CA ASP A 492 -9.89 18.38 -6.73
C ASP A 492 -8.78 18.72 -7.73
N GLY A 493 -8.01 17.69 -8.10
CA GLY A 493 -6.91 17.80 -9.06
C GLY A 493 -7.37 17.97 -10.51
N SER A 494 -8.67 17.98 -10.83
CA SER A 494 -9.15 18.21 -12.21
C SER A 494 -8.64 19.54 -12.78
N LEU A 495 -8.64 20.59 -11.95
CA LEU A 495 -8.13 21.91 -12.27
C LEU A 495 -6.61 21.94 -12.45
N ALA A 496 -5.87 21.22 -11.59
CA ALA A 496 -4.40 21.19 -11.64
C ALA A 496 -3.93 20.52 -12.93
N ARG A 497 -4.51 19.35 -13.27
CA ARG A 497 -4.32 18.68 -14.56
C ARG A 497 -4.70 19.56 -15.76
N LEU A 498 -5.69 20.44 -15.60
CA LEU A 498 -6.08 21.38 -16.66
C LEU A 498 -5.02 22.47 -16.89
N TYR A 499 -4.40 23.00 -15.82
CA TYR A 499 -3.25 23.90 -15.95
C TYR A 499 -2.04 23.18 -16.55
N GLU A 500 -1.69 21.99 -16.05
CA GLU A 500 -0.61 21.16 -16.62
C GLU A 500 -0.84 20.87 -18.11
N TYR A 501 -2.09 20.61 -18.52
CA TYR A 501 -2.44 20.45 -19.93
C TYR A 501 -2.24 21.73 -20.75
N PHE A 502 -2.66 22.90 -20.25
CA PHE A 502 -2.48 24.17 -20.97
C PHE A 502 -1.02 24.67 -20.98
N ASP A 503 -0.21 24.33 -19.98
CA ASP A 503 1.24 24.59 -19.98
C ASP A 503 1.95 23.69 -21.02
N ASN A 504 1.52 22.45 -21.18
CA ASN A 504 2.05 21.51 -22.19
C ASN A 504 1.47 21.74 -23.61
N VAL A 505 0.34 22.44 -23.77
CA VAL A 505 -0.28 22.77 -25.06
C VAL A 505 -0.44 24.29 -25.22
N PRO A 506 0.68 25.03 -25.43
CA PRO A 506 0.71 26.50 -25.37
C PRO A 506 -0.11 27.22 -26.45
N GLU A 507 -0.58 26.53 -27.49
CA GLU A 507 -1.42 27.12 -28.54
C GLU A 507 -2.84 27.47 -28.06
N LEU A 508 -3.31 26.89 -26.93
CA LEU A 508 -4.64 27.10 -26.36
C LEU A 508 -4.78 28.33 -25.44
N TRP A 509 -3.74 29.15 -25.28
CA TRP A 509 -3.73 30.26 -24.32
C TRP A 509 -4.72 31.39 -24.63
N THR A 510 -5.23 31.49 -25.86
CA THR A 510 -6.35 32.39 -26.18
C THR A 510 -7.65 31.97 -25.47
N ASP A 511 -7.87 30.67 -25.35
CA ASP A 511 -9.11 30.08 -24.83
C ASP A 511 -9.00 29.89 -23.31
N ALA A 512 -7.78 29.75 -22.77
CA ALA A 512 -7.53 29.76 -21.33
C ALA A 512 -8.07 31.04 -20.63
N ALA A 513 -8.09 32.19 -21.33
CA ALA A 513 -8.68 33.43 -20.82
C ALA A 513 -10.22 33.40 -20.77
N GLU A 514 -10.88 32.74 -21.74
CA GLU A 514 -12.33 32.45 -21.73
C GLU A 514 -12.67 31.43 -20.65
N PHE A 515 -11.86 30.37 -20.50
CA PHE A 515 -12.01 29.36 -19.47
C PHE A 515 -11.90 29.95 -18.07
N MET A 516 -10.88 30.77 -17.80
CA MET A 516 -10.72 31.43 -16.50
C MET A 516 -11.89 32.34 -16.16
N LYS A 517 -12.39 33.14 -17.12
CA LYS A 517 -13.63 33.94 -16.93
C LYS A 517 -14.84 33.06 -16.64
N THR A 518 -14.98 31.94 -17.35
CA THR A 518 -16.09 30.99 -17.17
C THR A 518 -16.03 30.32 -15.81
N ARG A 519 -14.83 29.95 -15.35
CA ARG A 519 -14.60 29.40 -14.01
C ARG A 519 -14.87 30.43 -12.92
N MET A 520 -14.39 31.68 -13.06
CA MET A 520 -14.67 32.73 -12.07
C MET A 520 -16.17 32.92 -11.88
N LYS A 521 -16.95 33.01 -12.97
CA LYS A 521 -18.43 33.05 -12.92
C LYS A 521 -19.06 31.81 -12.27
N LEU A 522 -18.45 30.64 -12.40
CA LEU A 522 -18.93 29.41 -11.78
C LEU A 522 -18.64 29.37 -10.27
N ASP A 523 -17.43 29.79 -9.86
CA ASP A 523 -17.02 29.82 -8.45
C ASP A 523 -17.71 30.97 -7.69
N GLU A 524 -17.94 32.12 -8.34
CA GLU A 524 -18.86 33.20 -7.93
C GLU A 524 -20.28 32.69 -7.71
N LYS A 525 -20.84 31.94 -8.68
CA LYS A 525 -22.19 31.35 -8.57
C LYS A 525 -22.29 30.34 -7.42
N LYS A 526 -21.25 29.52 -7.20
CA LYS A 526 -21.16 28.61 -6.04
C LYS A 526 -21.12 29.40 -4.73
N ALA A 527 -20.27 30.43 -4.63
CA ALA A 527 -20.14 31.26 -3.44
C ALA A 527 -21.46 31.99 -3.11
N SER A 528 -22.12 32.56 -4.11
CA SER A 528 -23.45 33.16 -3.99
C SER A 528 -24.52 32.19 -3.50
N ASP A 529 -24.52 30.93 -3.96
CA ASP A 529 -25.49 29.94 -3.50
C ASP A 529 -25.20 29.42 -2.08
N TYR A 530 -23.92 29.24 -1.72
CA TYR A 530 -23.53 28.97 -0.34
C TYR A 530 -23.95 30.09 0.61
N LEU A 531 -23.73 31.36 0.24
CA LEU A 531 -24.17 32.51 1.04
C LEU A 531 -25.69 32.57 1.16
N ARG A 532 -26.43 32.37 0.06
CA ARG A 532 -27.90 32.28 0.06
C ARG A 532 -28.42 31.19 1.02
N ARG A 533 -27.84 29.98 0.96
CA ARG A 533 -28.21 28.85 1.82
C ARG A 533 -27.85 29.10 3.28
N PHE A 534 -26.70 29.70 3.57
CA PHE A 534 -26.28 30.08 4.92
C PHE A 534 -27.24 31.13 5.53
N LEU A 535 -27.59 32.16 4.76
CA LEU A 535 -28.59 33.16 5.16
C LEU A 535 -30.00 32.56 5.33
N ALA A 536 -30.32 31.46 4.65
CA ALA A 536 -31.55 30.69 4.84
C ALA A 536 -31.49 29.73 6.05
N GLY A 537 -30.36 29.70 6.79
CA GLY A 537 -30.19 28.89 8.00
C GLY A 537 -29.73 27.45 7.78
N ASP A 538 -29.16 27.11 6.62
CA ASP A 538 -28.66 25.76 6.31
C ASP A 538 -27.49 25.34 7.23
N PRO A 539 -27.67 24.37 8.15
CA PRO A 539 -26.65 23.98 9.11
C PRO A 539 -25.51 23.14 8.51
N SER A 540 -25.58 22.76 7.23
CA SER A 540 -24.50 22.01 6.56
C SER A 540 -23.28 22.87 6.18
N ILE A 541 -23.41 24.21 6.23
CA ILE A 541 -22.38 25.14 5.78
C ILE A 541 -21.42 25.47 6.93
N LYS A 542 -20.35 24.67 7.02
CA LYS A 542 -19.26 24.85 8.01
C LYS A 542 -18.43 26.11 7.72
N LEU A 543 -17.89 26.71 8.78
CA LEU A 543 -17.14 27.98 8.76
C LEU A 543 -16.06 28.10 7.66
N PRO A 544 -15.26 27.07 7.31
CA PRO A 544 -14.28 27.19 6.23
C PRO A 544 -14.91 27.42 4.84
N ARG A 545 -16.05 26.78 4.56
CA ARG A 545 -16.79 26.98 3.28
C ARG A 545 -17.42 28.38 3.22
N LEU A 546 -17.90 28.90 4.34
CA LEU A 546 -18.38 30.27 4.46
C LEU A 546 -17.25 31.30 4.27
N SER A 547 -16.10 31.10 4.92
CA SER A 547 -14.92 31.98 4.79
C SER A 547 -14.43 32.05 3.34
N PHE A 548 -14.33 30.90 2.66
CA PHE A 548 -14.02 30.84 1.23
C PHE A 548 -15.03 31.62 0.38
N ALA A 549 -16.34 31.42 0.61
CA ALA A 549 -17.38 32.10 -0.16
C ALA A 549 -17.35 33.63 0.03
N LEU A 550 -17.19 34.11 1.27
CA LEU A 550 -17.06 35.54 1.57
C LEU A 550 -15.81 36.14 0.91
N GLN A 551 -14.65 35.49 1.04
CA GLN A 551 -13.40 35.98 0.45
C GLN A 551 -13.45 35.97 -1.09
N HIS A 552 -14.10 34.97 -1.70
CA HIS A 552 -14.21 34.89 -3.15
C HIS A 552 -15.15 35.97 -3.71
N MET A 553 -16.32 36.18 -3.09
CA MET A 553 -17.22 37.27 -3.50
C MET A 553 -16.56 38.64 -3.30
N TYR A 554 -15.95 38.88 -2.14
CA TYR A 554 -15.24 40.15 -1.86
C TYR A 554 -14.08 40.41 -2.84
N ASN A 555 -13.39 39.37 -3.32
CA ASN A 555 -12.29 39.55 -4.27
C ASN A 555 -12.73 39.75 -5.73
N TYR A 556 -13.90 39.25 -6.14
CA TYR A 556 -14.23 39.06 -7.56
C TYR A 556 -15.65 39.46 -8.00
N ASN A 557 -16.53 39.89 -7.10
CA ASN A 557 -17.86 40.41 -7.45
C ASN A 557 -18.01 41.86 -6.95
N GLU A 558 -18.13 42.81 -7.89
CA GLU A 558 -18.18 44.25 -7.58
C GLU A 558 -19.46 44.64 -6.83
N ASP A 559 -20.61 44.02 -7.15
CA ASP A 559 -21.89 44.24 -6.46
C ASP A 559 -21.89 43.80 -4.98
N PHE A 560 -20.93 42.98 -4.57
CA PHE A 560 -20.74 42.50 -3.18
C PHE A 560 -19.63 43.27 -2.43
N GLN A 561 -18.80 44.05 -3.15
CA GLN A 561 -17.85 44.98 -2.55
C GLN A 561 -18.51 46.31 -2.14
N ALA A 562 -19.65 46.65 -2.75
CA ALA A 562 -20.37 47.92 -2.63
C ALA A 562 -21.39 47.98 -1.48
#